data_AF-A0A346A3U3-F1
#
_entry.id   AF-A0A346A3U3-F1
#
_cell.length_a   1.000
_cell.length_b   1.000
_cell.length_c   1.000
_cell.angle_alpha   90.00
_cell.angle_beta   90.00
_cell.angle_gamma   90.00
#
_symmetry.space_group_name_H-M   'P 1'
#
loop_
_entity.id
_entity.type
_entity.pdbx_description
1 polymer ?
#
loop_
_entity_poly.entity_id
_entity_poly.type
_entity_poly.pdbx_seq_one_letter_code
_entity_poly.pdbx_strand_id
1 'polypeptide(L)'
;MLTAAAIAALIVQASRQNYYATGRPCACPDDTMRNGRRCGGNSAYSRPGGAQPLCYPTDVTPAMIEAHRARIKDSNDARLTR
;
A
#
# COMPACT_ATOMS: atom_id res chain seq x y z
N MET A 1 10.62 -15.19 9.55
CA MET A 1 10.35 -13.74 9.45
C MET A 1 10.08 -13.39 7.99
N LEU A 2 9.19 -12.43 7.71
CA LEU A 2 8.91 -12.00 6.34
C LEU A 2 10.12 -11.29 5.71
N THR A 3 10.34 -11.52 4.41
CA THR A 3 11.38 -10.82 3.65
C THR A 3 11.02 -9.33 3.47
N ALA A 4 12.01 -8.49 3.17
CA ALA A 4 11.77 -7.08 2.85
C ALA A 4 10.79 -6.92 1.67
N ALA A 5 10.93 -7.74 0.63
CA ALA A 5 10.03 -7.74 -0.52
C ALA A 5 8.59 -8.12 -0.14
N ALA A 6 8.41 -9.13 0.71
CA ALA A 6 7.08 -9.52 1.20
C ALA A 6 6.43 -8.40 2.04
N ILE A 7 7.22 -7.74 2.90
CA ILE A 7 6.73 -6.60 3.70
C ILE A 7 6.35 -5.42 2.79
N ALA A 8 7.17 -5.12 1.78
CA ALA A 8 6.86 -4.07 0.81
C ALA A 8 5.56 -4.36 0.06
N ALA A 9 5.34 -5.61 -0.37
CA ALA A 9 4.09 -6.03 -1.01
C ALA A 9 2.87 -5.83 -0.10
N LEU A 10 2.99 -6.19 1.19
CA LEU A 10 1.93 -5.97 2.18
C LEU A 10 1.62 -4.49 2.40
N ILE A 11 2.65 -3.64 2.45
CA ILE A 11 2.51 -2.19 2.62
C ILE A 11 1.81 -1.57 1.41
N VAL A 12 2.21 -1.94 0.19
CA VAL A 12 1.56 -1.50 -1.05
C VAL A 12 0.11 -1.94 -1.08
N GLN A 13 -0.16 -3.21 -0.75
CA GLN A 13 -1.51 -3.74 -0.69
C GLN A 13 -2.38 -2.95 0.31
N ALA A 14 -1.89 -2.71 1.52
CA ALA A 14 -2.60 -1.93 2.52
C ALA A 14 -2.89 -0.50 2.05
N SER A 15 -1.92 0.17 1.42
CA SER A 15 -2.11 1.52 0.87
C SER A 15 -3.20 1.56 -0.20
N ARG A 16 -3.18 0.59 -1.13
CA ARG A 16 -4.21 0.45 -2.16
C ARG A 16 -5.59 0.19 -1.55
N GLN A 17 -5.70 -0.73 -0.59
CA GLN A 17 -6.97 -1.03 0.08
C GLN A 17 -7.54 0.17 0.82
N ASN A 18 -6.69 0.93 1.52
CA ASN A 18 -7.11 2.17 2.20
C ASN A 18 -7.68 3.19 1.21
N TYR A 19 -7.05 3.32 0.03
CA TYR A 19 -7.60 4.18 -1.02
C TYR A 19 -8.95 3.66 -1.54
N TYR A 20 -9.06 2.36 -1.86
CA TYR A 20 -10.31 1.78 -2.37
C TYR A 20 -11.46 1.86 -1.37
N ALA A 21 -11.18 1.78 -0.07
CA ALA A 21 -12.16 1.94 0.99
C ALA A 21 -12.87 3.32 0.97
N THR A 22 -12.27 4.33 0.32
CA THR A 22 -12.93 5.64 0.10
C THR A 22 -14.02 5.61 -0.99
N GLY A 23 -14.23 4.46 -1.64
CA GLY A 23 -15.18 4.31 -2.76
C GLY A 23 -14.68 4.86 -4.10
N ARG A 24 -13.45 5.38 -4.15
CA ARG A 24 -12.86 5.93 -5.37
C ARG A 24 -12.11 4.86 -6.14
N PRO A 25 -12.34 4.70 -7.46
CA PRO A 25 -11.52 3.84 -8.30
C PRO A 25 -10.17 4.51 -8.61
N CYS A 26 -9.29 3.78 -9.30
CA CYS A 26 -8.02 4.30 -9.81
C CYS A 26 -7.07 4.82 -8.73
N ALA A 27 -6.65 3.94 -7.82
CA ALA A 27 -5.53 4.22 -6.93
C ALA A 27 -4.24 4.32 -7.75
N CYS A 28 -3.98 3.29 -8.57
CA CYS A 28 -2.72 3.08 -9.28
C CYS A 28 -2.87 3.16 -10.80
N PRO A 29 -1.78 3.43 -11.55
CA PRO A 29 -1.84 3.56 -13.01
C PRO A 29 -2.31 2.30 -13.74
N ASP A 30 -2.03 1.14 -13.15
CA ASP A 30 -2.36 -0.19 -13.66
C ASP A 30 -3.79 -0.63 -13.34
N ASP A 31 -4.51 0.07 -12.46
CA ASP A 31 -5.93 -0.16 -12.21
C ASP A 31 -6.76 0.00 -13.47
N THR A 32 -7.95 -0.62 -13.47
CA THR A 32 -8.88 -0.59 -14.60
C THR A 32 -10.17 0.13 -14.20
N MET A 33 -10.63 1.04 -15.05
CA MET A 33 -11.91 1.72 -14.95
C MET A 33 -13.07 0.76 -15.29
N ARG A 34 -14.30 1.13 -14.94
CA ARG A 34 -15.50 0.32 -15.23
C ARG A 34 -15.72 0.01 -16.72
N ASN A 35 -15.16 0.84 -17.61
CA ASN A 35 -15.22 0.66 -19.06
C ASN A 35 -14.03 -0.15 -19.63
N GLY A 36 -13.21 -0.78 -18.79
CA GLY A 36 -12.07 -1.61 -19.20
C GLY A 36 -10.79 -0.84 -19.54
N ARG A 37 -10.80 0.50 -19.53
CA ARG A 37 -9.59 1.30 -19.78
C ARG A 37 -8.68 1.32 -18.55
N ARG A 38 -7.37 1.33 -18.76
CA ARG A 38 -6.39 1.56 -17.67
C ARG A 38 -6.53 2.98 -17.12
N CYS A 39 -6.34 3.13 -15.82
CA CYS A 39 -6.39 4.42 -15.14
C CYS A 39 -5.27 5.35 -15.63
N GLY A 40 -4.05 4.81 -15.78
CA GLY A 40 -2.89 5.54 -16.29
C GLY A 40 -2.65 6.85 -15.54
N GLY A 41 -2.47 7.94 -16.29
CA GLY A 41 -2.28 9.29 -15.74
C GLY A 41 -3.45 9.82 -14.90
N ASN A 42 -4.65 9.24 -15.04
CA ASN A 42 -5.80 9.61 -14.22
C ASN A 42 -5.80 8.94 -12.84
N SER A 43 -4.82 8.08 -12.50
CA SER A 43 -4.69 7.44 -11.19
C SER A 43 -4.36 8.43 -10.07
N ALA A 44 -4.69 8.07 -8.82
CA ALA A 44 -4.38 8.91 -7.64
C ALA A 44 -2.88 9.03 -7.38
N TYR A 45 -2.15 8.02 -7.80
CA TYR A 45 -0.70 7.98 -7.84
C TYR A 45 -0.13 9.01 -8.83
N SER A 46 -0.67 9.08 -10.06
CA SER A 46 -0.09 9.91 -11.13
C SER A 46 -0.61 11.34 -11.19
N ARG A 47 -1.86 11.59 -10.80
CA ARG A 47 -2.49 12.89 -11.00
C ARG A 47 -1.91 13.95 -10.04
N PRO A 48 -1.61 15.18 -10.50
CA PRO A 48 -1.18 16.27 -9.62
C PRO A 48 -2.20 16.53 -8.50
N GLY A 49 -1.72 16.68 -7.26
CA GLY A 49 -2.58 16.88 -6.09
C GLY A 49 -3.43 15.65 -5.71
N GLY A 50 -3.13 14.47 -6.25
CA GLY A 50 -3.79 13.22 -5.90
C GLY A 50 -3.49 12.74 -4.48
N ALA A 51 -4.19 11.68 -4.06
CA ALA A 51 -4.01 11.06 -2.76
C ALA A 51 -2.68 10.30 -2.61
N GLN A 52 -1.92 10.12 -3.70
CA GLN A 52 -0.59 9.51 -3.72
C GLN A 52 -0.49 8.19 -2.92
N PRO A 53 -1.36 7.19 -3.21
CA PRO A 53 -1.20 5.86 -2.63
C PRO A 53 0.12 5.24 -3.06
N LEU A 54 0.64 4.28 -2.30
CA LEU A 54 1.77 3.46 -2.70
C LEU A 54 1.28 2.40 -3.69
N CYS A 55 1.94 2.30 -4.84
CA CYS A 55 1.53 1.40 -5.92
C CYS A 55 2.59 0.35 -6.24
N TYR A 56 3.85 0.62 -5.93
CA TYR A 56 4.99 -0.23 -6.29
C TYR A 56 5.91 -0.49 -5.10
N PRO A 57 6.64 -1.62 -5.09
CA PRO A 57 7.63 -1.88 -4.05
C PRO A 57 8.71 -0.80 -3.94
N THR A 58 9.01 -0.12 -5.05
CA THR A 58 9.96 1.02 -5.10
C THR A 58 9.48 2.23 -4.33
N ASP A 59 8.17 2.35 -4.06
CA ASP A 59 7.60 3.43 -3.26
C ASP A 59 7.80 3.17 -1.75
N VAL A 60 8.20 1.95 -1.38
CA VAL A 60 8.38 1.54 0.01
C VAL A 60 9.82 1.74 0.45
N THR A 61 10.02 2.64 1.41
CA THR A 61 11.34 2.91 1.98
C THR A 61 11.75 1.83 3.01
N PRO A 62 13.06 1.65 3.26
CA PRO A 62 13.54 0.78 4.33
C PRO A 62 12.94 1.11 5.71
N ALA A 63 12.74 2.39 6.00
CA ALA A 63 12.13 2.84 7.25
C ALA A 63 10.68 2.32 7.43
N MET A 64 9.90 2.25 6.35
CA MET A 64 8.54 1.71 6.38
C MET A 64 8.53 0.20 6.66
N ILE A 65 9.53 -0.53 6.15
CA ILE A 65 9.72 -1.97 6.40
C ILE A 65 10.08 -2.20 7.86
N GLU A 66 11.04 -1.45 8.41
CA GLU A 66 11.42 -1.57 9.82
C GLU A 66 10.27 -1.23 10.76
N ALA A 67 9.52 -0.16 10.46
CA ALA A 67 8.32 0.19 11.22
C ALA A 67 7.27 -0.94 11.19
N HIS A 68 7.14 -1.66 10.07
CA HIS A 68 6.25 -2.82 9.99
C HIS A 68 6.73 -3.99 10.85
N ARG A 69 8.04 -4.28 10.85
CA ARG A 69 8.63 -5.33 11.70
C ARG A 69 8.42 -5.04 13.18
N ALA A 70 8.65 -3.80 13.60
CA ALA A 70 8.44 -3.36 14.98
C ALA A 70 6.98 -3.57 15.42
N ARG A 71 5.99 -3.12 14.62
CA ARG A 71 4.56 -3.31 14.94
C ARG A 71 4.15 -4.76 15.17
N ILE A 72 4.66 -5.70 14.35
CA ILE A 72 4.35 -7.13 14.52
C ILE A 72 5.00 -7.67 15.80
N LYS A 73 6.24 -7.27 16.08
CA LYS A 73 6.92 -7.67 17.32
C LYS A 73 6.13 -7.22 18.54
N ASP A 74 5.78 -5.93 18.60
CA ASP A 74 5.02 -5.35 19.70
C ASP A 74 3.65 -6.05 19.87
N SER A 75 2.98 -6.36 18.76
CA SER A 75 1.69 -7.06 18.77
C SER A 75 1.81 -8.50 19.28
N ASN A 76 2.90 -9.19 18.94
CA ASN A 76 3.16 -10.55 19.41
C ASN A 76 3.51 -10.55 20.91
N ASP A 77 4.33 -9.61 21.35
CA ASP A 77 4.72 -9.46 22.75
C ASP A 77 3.48 -9.16 23.61
N ALA A 78 2.61 -8.25 23.17
CA ALA A 78 1.35 -7.95 23.85
C ALA A 78 0.36 -9.13 23.89
N ARG A 79 0.42 -10.03 22.91
CA ARG A 79 -0.39 -11.25 22.88
C ARG A 79 0.16 -12.33 23.82
N LEU A 80 1.47 -12.41 23.99
CA LEU A 80 2.12 -13.40 24.86
C LEU A 80 1.95 -13.08 26.35
N THR A 81 1.73 -11.81 26.71
CA THR A 81 1.50 -11.36 28.09
C THR A 81 0.04 -11.49 28.57
N ARG A 82 -0.85 -12.11 27.78
CA ARG A 82 -2.25 -12.39 28.12
C ARG A 82 -2.46 -13.89 28.29
#